data_AF-A0A919SGW8-F1
#
_entry.id   AF-A0A919SGW8-F1
#
_cell.length_a   1.000
_cell.length_b   1.000
_cell.length_c   1.000
_cell.angle_alpha   90.00
_cell.angle_beta   90.00
_cell.angle_gamma   90.00
#
_symmetry.space_group_name_H-M   'P 1'
#
loop_
_entity.id
_entity.type
_entity.pdbx_description
1 polymer ?
#
loop_
_entity_poly.entity_id
_entity_poly.type
_entity_poly.pdbx_seq_one_letter_code
_entity_poly.pdbx_strand_id
1 'polypeptide(L)'
;MSFVQPLPEGRVLLAAARAGRGELNGEVWTRDGDLEHHGHLGDAIEELQATASGKVWAGYFDEGALGGSGPEGHGLARFNQDLTIDWLYPRDAGLPFISDCYTLNLDGATAHFCPYTDFHIQSASGDTVTDWGASPHQSAHSMLVRGADRVLLSGWGSEYDVVTLLRIGREGVRQIGGQCRIVLPDGIETQELRYTCRGGDLHAFNRGRWYRINLHAFSAIAGSTDT
;
A
#
# COMPACT_ATOMS: atom_id res chain seq x y z
N MET A 1 -15.23 -4.78 -2.12
CA MET A 1 -14.31 -4.60 -0.97
C MET A 1 -14.62 -3.27 -0.32
N SER A 2 -14.38 -3.14 0.98
CA SER A 2 -14.55 -1.87 1.70
C SER A 2 -13.34 -1.65 2.60
N PHE A 3 -12.95 -0.39 2.76
CA PHE A 3 -11.80 0.03 3.52
C PHE A 3 -12.24 0.79 4.77
N VAL A 4 -11.41 0.68 5.81
CA VAL A 4 -11.51 1.46 7.03
C VAL A 4 -10.14 2.04 7.33
N GLN A 5 -10.07 3.35 7.60
CA GLN A 5 -8.82 4.00 7.95
C GLN A 5 -9.02 4.94 9.14
N PRO A 6 -8.13 4.90 10.15
CA PRO A 6 -8.14 5.89 11.21
C PRO A 6 -7.70 7.25 10.67
N LEU A 7 -8.38 8.30 11.11
CA LEU A 7 -8.06 9.69 10.83
C LEU A 7 -7.73 10.43 12.13
N PRO A 8 -7.16 11.66 12.06
CA PRO A 8 -6.87 12.46 13.24
C PRO A 8 -8.11 12.67 14.11
N GLU A 9 -7.87 12.89 15.41
CA GLU A 9 -8.91 13.22 16.39
C GLU A 9 -9.93 12.08 16.62
N GLY A 10 -9.55 10.85 16.28
CA GLY A 10 -10.39 9.67 16.48
C GLY A 10 -11.49 9.50 15.43
N ARG A 11 -11.42 10.26 14.34
CA ARG A 11 -12.28 10.10 13.16
C ARG A 11 -11.96 8.81 12.42
N VAL A 12 -12.93 8.31 11.66
CA VAL A 12 -12.80 7.10 10.86
C VAL A 12 -13.28 7.38 9.45
N LEU A 13 -12.45 7.02 8.47
CA LEU A 13 -12.84 6.94 7.07
C LEU A 13 -13.40 5.55 6.79
N LEU A 14 -14.60 5.49 6.22
CA LEU A 14 -15.16 4.32 5.57
C LEU A 14 -15.19 4.57 4.06
N ALA A 15 -14.73 3.60 3.27
CA ALA A 15 -14.78 3.72 1.82
C ALA A 15 -15.21 2.42 1.14
N ALA A 16 -16.11 2.51 0.16
CA ALA A 16 -16.40 1.41 -0.74
C ALA A 16 -15.41 1.42 -1.91
N ALA A 17 -14.89 0.25 -2.26
CA ALA A 17 -13.93 0.12 -3.35
C ALA A 17 -14.53 0.45 -4.72
N ARG A 18 -15.85 0.28 -4.86
CA ARG A 18 -16.57 0.50 -6.12
C ARG A 18 -17.45 1.73 -6.04
N ALA A 19 -17.48 2.49 -7.12
CA ALA A 19 -18.29 3.69 -7.27
C ALA A 19 -18.61 3.91 -8.76
N GLY A 20 -19.86 4.25 -9.07
CA GLY A 20 -20.19 4.85 -10.35
C GLY A 20 -19.57 6.23 -10.52
N ARG A 21 -19.66 6.78 -11.73
CA ARG A 21 -19.13 8.11 -12.04
C ARG A 21 -19.78 9.18 -11.15
N GLY A 22 -18.98 9.82 -10.30
CA GLY A 22 -19.43 10.85 -9.37
C GLY A 22 -20.25 10.33 -8.18
N GLU A 23 -20.40 9.01 -8.03
CA GLU A 23 -21.03 8.41 -6.86
C GLU A 23 -20.12 8.56 -5.64
N LEU A 24 -20.65 9.09 -4.54
CA LEU A 24 -19.88 9.21 -3.31
C LEU A 24 -19.65 7.81 -2.73
N ASN A 25 -18.39 7.52 -2.41
CA ASN A 25 -17.98 6.22 -1.90
C ASN A 25 -17.02 6.32 -0.71
N GLY A 26 -16.73 7.53 -0.22
CA GLY A 26 -15.99 7.77 1.01
C GLY A 26 -16.82 8.59 1.99
N GLU A 27 -16.74 8.23 3.27
CA GLU A 27 -17.43 8.89 4.37
C GLU A 27 -16.48 9.02 5.57
N VAL A 28 -16.42 10.22 6.16
CA VAL A 28 -15.68 10.49 7.39
C VAL A 28 -16.66 10.64 8.54
N TRP A 29 -16.47 9.81 9.55
CA TRP A 29 -17.29 9.76 10.74
C TRP A 29 -16.49 10.22 11.96
N THR A 30 -17.12 10.99 12.84
CA THR A 30 -16.57 11.36 14.14
C THR A 30 -16.59 10.16 15.09
N ARG A 31 -15.85 10.26 16.20
CA ARG A 31 -15.85 9.23 17.25
C ARG A 31 -17.23 9.01 17.89
N ASP A 32 -18.10 10.01 17.80
CA ASP A 32 -19.44 10.01 18.40
C ASP A 32 -20.49 9.45 17.43
N GLY A 33 -20.10 9.12 16.20
CA GLY A 33 -20.97 8.52 15.19
C GLY A 33 -21.66 9.53 14.27
N ASP A 34 -21.19 10.78 14.23
CA ASP A 34 -21.71 11.79 13.32
C ASP A 34 -20.96 11.77 11.98
N LEU A 35 -21.69 11.86 10.87
CA LEU A 35 -21.10 12.03 9.54
C LEU A 35 -20.61 13.47 9.36
N GLU A 36 -19.31 13.65 9.13
CA GLU A 36 -18.66 14.96 9.00
C GLU A 36 -18.39 15.31 7.54
N HIS A 37 -17.90 14.35 6.76
CA HIS A 37 -17.59 14.54 5.34
C HIS A 37 -18.01 13.33 4.51
N HIS A 38 -18.29 13.57 3.23
CA HIS A 38 -18.44 12.53 2.23
C HIS A 38 -17.82 12.99 0.90
N GLY A 39 -17.34 12.05 0.11
CA GLY A 39 -16.57 12.37 -1.09
C GLY A 39 -16.54 11.24 -2.09
N HIS A 40 -16.24 11.59 -3.34
CA HIS A 40 -15.92 10.63 -4.39
C HIS A 40 -14.41 10.40 -4.39
N LEU A 41 -14.01 9.19 -4.03
CA LEU A 41 -12.62 8.75 -4.00
C LEU A 41 -12.22 7.99 -5.27
N GLY A 42 -13.08 7.88 -6.27
CA GLY A 42 -12.86 7.13 -7.52
C GLY A 42 -13.38 5.69 -7.46
N ASP A 43 -13.57 5.06 -8.63
CA ASP A 43 -13.91 3.63 -8.76
C ASP A 43 -12.66 2.75 -8.64
N ALA A 44 -12.88 1.46 -8.37
CA ALA A 44 -11.86 0.42 -8.35
C ALA A 44 -10.67 0.72 -7.43
N ILE A 45 -10.93 1.22 -6.22
CA ILE A 45 -9.91 1.38 -5.18
C ILE A 45 -9.38 0.00 -4.80
N GLU A 46 -8.09 -0.20 -4.95
CA GLU A 46 -7.37 -1.42 -4.60
C GLU A 46 -6.67 -1.28 -3.25
N GLU A 47 -6.07 -0.12 -3.01
CA GLU A 47 -5.37 0.19 -1.78
C GLU A 47 -5.81 1.54 -1.21
N LEU A 48 -5.98 1.62 0.11
CA LEU A 48 -6.36 2.85 0.79
C LEU A 48 -5.63 2.99 2.12
N GLN A 49 -4.92 4.11 2.30
CA GLN A 49 -4.16 4.40 3.52
C GLN A 49 -4.32 5.87 3.91
N ALA A 50 -4.46 6.15 5.21
CA ALA A 50 -4.46 7.52 5.72
C ALA A 50 -3.21 7.84 6.53
N THR A 51 -2.64 9.05 6.38
CA THR A 51 -1.55 9.56 7.21
C THR A 51 -2.06 9.98 8.59
N ALA A 52 -1.15 10.14 9.55
CA ALA A 52 -1.47 10.71 10.87
C ALA A 52 -1.91 12.19 10.81
N SER A 53 -1.68 12.88 9.68
CA SER A 53 -2.17 14.24 9.44
C SER A 53 -3.54 14.28 8.74
N GLY A 54 -4.13 13.12 8.42
CA GLY A 54 -5.45 13.03 7.78
C GLY A 54 -5.43 13.13 6.26
N LYS A 55 -4.26 13.06 5.61
CA LYS A 55 -4.20 12.89 4.15
C LYS A 55 -4.54 11.45 3.82
N VAL A 56 -5.40 11.24 2.82
CA VAL A 56 -5.84 9.91 2.38
C VAL A 56 -5.20 9.61 1.05
N TRP A 57 -4.58 8.45 0.90
CA TRP A 57 -3.99 7.97 -0.35
C TRP A 57 -4.79 6.78 -0.86
N ALA A 58 -5.16 6.81 -2.14
CA ALA A 58 -5.88 5.75 -2.82
C ALA A 58 -5.10 5.29 -4.05
N GLY A 59 -4.76 4.00 -4.09
CA GLY A 59 -4.27 3.30 -5.27
C GLY A 59 -5.43 2.56 -5.96
N TYR A 60 -5.41 2.51 -7.28
CA TYR A 60 -6.52 1.99 -8.08
C TYR A 60 -6.10 0.78 -8.92
N PHE A 61 -7.05 -0.13 -9.12
CA PHE A 61 -6.93 -1.31 -9.97
C PHE A 61 -7.07 -0.93 -11.46
N ASP A 62 -6.73 -1.87 -12.36
CA ASP A 62 -6.70 -1.63 -13.81
C ASP A 62 -8.02 -1.15 -14.43
N GLU A 63 -9.15 -1.66 -13.97
CA GLU A 63 -10.48 -1.22 -14.38
C GLU A 63 -10.70 0.28 -14.17
N GLY A 64 -10.18 0.82 -13.05
CA GLY A 64 -10.25 2.25 -12.72
C GLY A 64 -9.21 3.07 -13.49
N ALA A 65 -7.96 2.61 -13.51
CA ALA A 65 -6.86 3.37 -14.12
C ALA A 65 -6.98 3.49 -15.65
N LEU A 66 -7.46 2.47 -16.34
CA LEU A 66 -7.53 2.44 -17.81
C LEU A 66 -8.82 3.04 -18.37
N GLY A 67 -9.91 3.03 -17.60
CA GLY A 67 -11.24 3.50 -18.05
C GLY A 67 -11.73 4.78 -17.37
N GLY A 68 -11.08 5.20 -16.29
CA GLY A 68 -11.52 6.29 -15.43
C GLY A 68 -11.29 7.69 -15.99
N SER A 69 -12.14 8.61 -15.59
CA SER A 69 -12.02 10.05 -15.89
C SER A 69 -11.89 10.92 -14.64
N GLY A 70 -12.01 10.30 -13.45
CA GLY A 70 -11.76 10.90 -12.15
C GLY A 70 -10.35 10.60 -11.63
N PRO A 71 -10.15 10.65 -10.30
CA PRO A 71 -8.84 10.38 -9.69
C PRO A 71 -8.32 8.98 -10.02
N GLU A 72 -9.22 8.01 -10.21
CA GLU A 72 -8.88 6.63 -10.53
C GLU A 72 -8.06 6.50 -11.81
N GLY A 73 -8.32 7.34 -12.82
CA GLY A 73 -7.59 7.32 -14.08
C GLY A 73 -6.09 7.65 -13.94
N HIS A 74 -5.66 8.22 -12.81
CA HIS A 74 -4.26 8.52 -12.52
C HIS A 74 -3.52 7.34 -11.85
N GLY A 75 -4.23 6.27 -11.47
CA GLY A 75 -3.68 5.09 -10.82
C GLY A 75 -3.29 5.29 -9.35
N LEU A 76 -2.97 6.53 -8.93
CA LEU A 76 -2.74 6.91 -7.53
C LEU A 76 -3.19 8.36 -7.29
N ALA A 77 -3.90 8.58 -6.19
CA ALA A 77 -4.36 9.92 -5.78
C ALA A 77 -4.18 10.15 -4.28
N ARG A 78 -4.07 11.43 -3.90
CA ARG A 78 -4.11 11.88 -2.51
C ARG A 78 -5.25 12.86 -2.31
N PHE A 79 -5.94 12.73 -1.19
CA PHE A 79 -7.07 13.54 -0.78
C PHE A 79 -6.78 14.21 0.58
N ASN A 80 -7.47 15.33 0.80
CA ASN A 80 -7.57 15.99 2.08
C ASN A 80 -8.48 15.21 3.04
N GLN A 81 -8.47 15.61 4.32
CA GLN A 81 -9.32 15.02 5.35
C GLN A 81 -10.83 15.20 5.09
N ASP A 82 -11.19 16.20 4.28
CA ASP A 82 -12.56 16.46 3.82
C ASP A 82 -12.90 15.71 2.53
N LEU A 83 -12.03 14.79 2.11
CA LEU A 83 -12.13 13.96 0.91
C LEU A 83 -12.08 14.75 -0.41
N THR A 84 -11.64 16.01 -0.40
CA THR A 84 -11.30 16.73 -1.64
C THR A 84 -9.97 16.28 -2.21
N ILE A 85 -9.83 16.28 -3.54
CA ILE A 85 -8.57 15.93 -4.20
C ILE A 85 -7.50 16.96 -3.82
N ASP A 86 -6.37 16.46 -3.32
CA ASP A 86 -5.19 17.26 -2.97
C ASP A 86 -4.08 17.12 -4.01
N TRP A 87 -3.90 15.91 -4.54
CA TRP A 87 -2.87 15.60 -5.53
C TRP A 87 -3.25 14.38 -6.36
N LEU A 88 -2.82 14.37 -7.63
CA LEU A 88 -2.99 13.25 -8.56
C LEU A 88 -1.62 12.87 -9.09
N TYR A 89 -1.37 11.57 -9.25
CA TYR A 89 -0.15 11.10 -9.88
C TYR A 89 0.00 11.72 -11.28
N PRO A 90 1.13 12.36 -11.59
CA PRO A 90 1.26 13.16 -12.79
C PRO A 90 1.28 12.28 -14.04
N ARG A 91 0.56 12.73 -15.08
CA ARG A 91 0.72 12.20 -16.44
C ARG A 91 1.89 12.90 -17.11
N ASP A 92 2.63 12.18 -17.96
CA ASP A 92 3.65 12.74 -18.84
C ASP A 92 4.87 13.40 -18.15
N ALA A 93 5.17 13.02 -16.91
CA ALA A 93 6.30 13.53 -16.13
C ALA A 93 7.59 12.69 -16.29
N GLY A 94 7.69 11.86 -17.33
CA GLY A 94 8.78 10.89 -17.49
C GLY A 94 8.75 9.74 -16.47
N LEU A 95 7.62 9.58 -15.77
CA LEU A 95 7.38 8.52 -14.81
C LEU A 95 6.55 7.40 -15.45
N PRO A 96 6.68 6.14 -14.96
CA PRO A 96 5.87 5.03 -15.43
C PRO A 96 4.38 5.32 -15.26
N PHE A 97 3.58 4.90 -16.24
CA PHE A 97 2.12 4.89 -16.10
C PHE A 97 1.71 3.86 -15.05
N ILE A 98 0.80 4.24 -14.14
CA ILE A 98 0.24 3.31 -13.16
C ILE A 98 -1.03 2.72 -13.75
N SER A 99 -0.89 1.53 -14.33
CA SER A 99 -2.05 0.76 -14.80
C SER A 99 -2.77 0.06 -13.67
N ASP A 100 -2.06 -0.31 -12.61
CA ASP A 100 -2.60 -0.97 -11.42
C ASP A 100 -1.63 -0.60 -10.27
N CYS A 101 -2.18 -0.06 -9.18
CA CYS A 101 -1.41 0.31 -7.99
C CYS A 101 -1.34 -0.86 -7.01
N TYR A 102 -0.64 -1.89 -7.46
CA TYR A 102 -0.54 -3.20 -6.84
C TYR A 102 -0.13 -3.21 -5.36
N THR A 103 0.59 -2.19 -4.89
CA THR A 103 0.82 -1.94 -3.45
C THR A 103 0.83 -0.47 -3.12
N LEU A 104 0.39 -0.16 -1.91
CA LEU A 104 0.56 1.16 -1.30
C LEU A 104 0.75 1.03 0.22
N ASN A 105 1.77 1.71 0.73
CA ASN A 105 1.99 1.86 2.17
C ASN A 105 2.58 3.24 2.49
N LEU A 106 2.48 3.67 3.74
CA LEU A 106 2.92 5.00 4.19
C LEU A 106 4.06 4.88 5.21
N ASP A 107 5.11 5.69 5.03
CA ASP A 107 6.10 6.00 6.08
C ASP A 107 6.00 7.49 6.41
N GLY A 108 5.38 7.80 7.55
CA GLY A 108 5.01 9.18 7.90
C GLY A 108 4.01 9.78 6.90
N ALA A 109 4.45 10.79 6.15
CA ALA A 109 3.65 11.45 5.11
C ALA A 109 3.98 10.96 3.68
N THR A 110 4.99 10.12 3.53
CA THR A 110 5.47 9.63 2.24
C THR A 110 4.72 8.36 1.87
N ALA A 111 4.13 8.36 0.66
CA ALA A 111 3.58 7.15 0.07
C ALA A 111 4.70 6.35 -0.61
N HIS A 112 4.67 5.04 -0.44
CA HIS A 112 5.53 4.08 -1.09
C HIS A 112 4.66 3.06 -1.81
N PHE A 113 4.94 2.84 -3.08
CA PHE A 113 4.11 2.00 -3.94
C PHE A 113 4.95 1.28 -4.98
N CYS A 114 4.44 0.17 -5.48
CA CYS A 114 5.06 -0.66 -6.50
C CYS A 114 3.97 -1.05 -7.50
N PRO A 115 3.80 -0.29 -8.59
CA PRO A 115 2.72 -0.52 -9.55
C PRO A 115 3.10 -1.60 -10.58
N TYR A 116 2.08 -2.25 -11.14
CA TYR A 116 2.18 -3.13 -12.30
C TYR A 116 2.25 -2.27 -13.60
N THR A 117 3.00 -2.66 -14.64
CA THR A 117 3.66 -3.95 -14.95
C THR A 117 5.11 -4.08 -14.50
N ASP A 118 5.84 -2.96 -14.42
CA ASP A 118 7.30 -3.01 -14.37
C ASP A 118 7.83 -3.24 -12.94
N PHE A 119 6.94 -3.20 -11.94
CA PHE A 119 7.25 -3.39 -10.52
C PHE A 119 8.37 -2.47 -10.04
N HIS A 120 8.39 -1.22 -10.52
CA HIS A 120 9.30 -0.20 -10.03
C HIS A 120 8.90 0.21 -8.61
N ILE A 121 9.86 0.25 -7.69
CA ILE A 121 9.60 0.76 -6.33
C ILE A 121 9.66 2.27 -6.39
N GLN A 122 8.55 2.92 -6.08
CA GLN A 122 8.43 4.37 -6.13
C GLN A 122 8.04 4.94 -4.76
N SER A 123 8.24 6.25 -4.61
CA SER A 123 7.76 7.00 -3.46
C SER A 123 7.28 8.39 -3.84
N ALA A 124 6.21 8.86 -3.22
CA ALA A 124 5.71 10.22 -3.35
C ALA A 124 5.76 10.93 -1.99
N SER A 125 6.55 12.02 -1.92
CA SER A 125 6.66 12.89 -0.74
C SER A 125 6.28 14.32 -1.14
N GLY A 126 5.20 14.84 -0.55
CA GLY A 126 4.55 16.02 -1.10
C GLY A 126 4.11 15.73 -2.54
N ASP A 127 4.50 16.56 -3.49
CA ASP A 127 4.10 16.40 -4.89
C ASP A 127 5.23 15.81 -5.76
N THR A 128 6.36 15.44 -5.13
CA THR A 128 7.51 14.86 -5.81
C THR A 128 7.47 13.34 -5.74
N VAL A 129 7.49 12.72 -6.92
CA VAL A 129 7.67 11.27 -7.08
C VAL A 129 9.15 10.97 -7.30
N THR A 130 9.65 9.93 -6.65
CA THR A 130 10.97 9.35 -6.86
C THR A 130 10.81 7.90 -7.27
N ASP A 131 11.39 7.54 -8.41
CA ASP A 131 11.52 6.16 -8.87
C ASP A 131 12.86 5.59 -8.39
N TRP A 132 12.81 4.54 -7.59
CA TRP A 132 13.99 3.86 -7.06
C TRP A 132 14.46 2.72 -7.97
N GLY A 133 13.75 2.45 -9.07
CA GLY A 133 14.05 1.41 -10.04
C GLY A 133 13.24 0.13 -9.86
N ALA A 134 13.43 -0.79 -10.79
CA ALA A 134 12.75 -2.08 -10.83
C ALA A 134 13.02 -2.94 -9.59
N SER A 135 11.96 -3.54 -9.06
CA SER A 135 12.04 -4.64 -8.11
C SER A 135 12.74 -5.85 -8.77
N PRO A 136 13.59 -6.60 -8.03
CA PRO A 136 14.14 -7.85 -8.53
C PRO A 136 13.09 -8.96 -8.70
N HIS A 137 11.86 -8.77 -8.18
CA HIS A 137 10.75 -9.72 -8.27
C HIS A 137 9.52 -9.05 -8.87
N GLN A 138 8.82 -9.78 -9.74
CA GLN A 138 7.57 -9.35 -10.39
C GLN A 138 6.33 -9.74 -9.57
N SER A 139 6.44 -9.61 -8.25
CA SER A 139 5.33 -9.82 -7.32
C SER A 139 5.55 -8.95 -6.09
N ALA A 140 4.52 -8.21 -5.72
CA ALA A 140 4.49 -7.38 -4.53
C ALA A 140 3.05 -7.30 -4.05
N HIS A 141 2.49 -8.30 -3.38
CA HIS A 141 1.11 -8.18 -2.86
C HIS A 141 1.01 -7.20 -1.69
N SER A 142 2.10 -7.00 -0.95
CA SER A 142 2.21 -5.96 0.06
C SER A 142 3.67 -5.50 0.19
N MET A 143 3.87 -4.26 0.62
CA MET A 143 5.21 -3.70 0.84
C MET A 143 5.30 -3.02 2.21
N LEU A 144 6.10 -3.57 3.13
CA LEU A 144 6.45 -2.88 4.36
C LEU A 144 7.57 -1.89 4.09
N VAL A 145 7.56 -0.80 4.85
CA VAL A 145 8.48 0.33 4.64
C VAL A 145 9.05 0.83 5.96
N ARG A 146 10.38 1.00 6.01
CA ARG A 146 11.03 1.72 7.11
C ARG A 146 12.33 2.35 6.65
N GLY A 147 12.35 3.68 6.51
CA GLY A 147 13.53 4.37 6.01
C GLY A 147 13.92 3.86 4.62
N ALA A 148 15.13 3.30 4.48
CA ALA A 148 15.61 2.70 3.22
C ALA A 148 15.23 1.22 3.02
N ASP A 149 14.71 0.55 4.04
CA ASP A 149 14.39 -0.88 3.97
C ASP A 149 12.95 -1.09 3.49
N ARG A 150 12.78 -2.06 2.60
CA ARG A 150 11.49 -2.50 2.06
C ARG A 150 11.36 -3.99 2.26
N VAL A 151 10.17 -4.49 2.54
CA VAL A 151 9.89 -5.92 2.51
C VAL A 151 8.72 -6.17 1.59
N LEU A 152 8.95 -6.91 0.51
CA LEU A 152 7.90 -7.37 -0.38
C LEU A 152 7.34 -8.68 0.13
N LEU A 153 6.02 -8.77 0.19
CA LEU A 153 5.27 -9.99 0.42
C LEU A 153 4.59 -10.40 -0.88
N SER A 154 4.99 -11.53 -1.45
CA SER A 154 4.36 -12.13 -2.63
C SER A 154 3.13 -12.95 -2.22
N GLY A 155 2.15 -13.08 -3.12
CA GLY A 155 0.84 -13.65 -2.79
C GLY A 155 0.33 -14.78 -3.69
N TRP A 156 0.96 -15.04 -4.84
CA TRP A 156 0.35 -15.86 -5.88
C TRP A 156 1.08 -17.18 -6.16
N GLY A 157 0.30 -18.21 -6.47
CA GLY A 157 0.83 -19.51 -6.89
C GLY A 157 1.75 -20.14 -5.85
N SER A 158 2.92 -20.60 -6.27
CA SER A 158 3.94 -21.16 -5.36
C SER A 158 4.64 -20.11 -4.49
N GLU A 159 4.43 -18.82 -4.77
CA GLU A 159 5.08 -17.70 -4.06
C GLU A 159 4.20 -17.10 -2.96
N TYR A 160 3.10 -17.76 -2.56
CA TYR A 160 2.32 -17.30 -1.42
C TYR A 160 3.20 -17.13 -0.19
N ASP A 161 2.96 -16.03 0.52
CA ASP A 161 3.64 -15.67 1.76
C ASP A 161 5.16 -15.56 1.66
N VAL A 162 5.72 -15.53 0.44
CA VAL A 162 7.16 -15.36 0.24
C VAL A 162 7.54 -13.92 0.51
N VAL A 163 8.57 -13.75 1.32
CA VAL A 163 9.07 -12.48 1.81
C VAL A 163 10.43 -12.23 1.21
N THR A 164 10.59 -11.06 0.60
CA THR A 164 11.87 -10.56 0.10
C THR A 164 12.23 -9.25 0.79
N LEU A 165 13.36 -9.23 1.50
CA LEU A 165 13.92 -8.00 2.06
C LEU A 165 14.71 -7.26 0.98
N LEU A 166 14.42 -5.98 0.82
CA LEU A 166 15.08 -5.08 -0.13
C LEU A 166 15.60 -3.84 0.60
N ARG A 167 16.59 -3.20 0.00
CA ARG A 167 17.03 -1.84 0.37
C ARG A 167 17.05 -0.97 -0.88
N ILE A 168 16.48 0.23 -0.75
CA ILE A 168 16.55 1.27 -1.77
C ILE A 168 17.70 2.23 -1.48
N GLY A 169 18.29 2.80 -2.53
CA GLY A 169 19.36 3.79 -2.42
C GLY A 169 19.64 4.47 -3.75
N ARG A 170 20.76 5.20 -3.82
CA ARG A 170 21.16 5.94 -5.04
C ARG A 170 21.43 5.03 -6.25
N GLU A 171 21.86 3.79 -5.99
CA GLU A 171 22.18 2.79 -7.01
C GLU A 171 20.93 1.96 -7.41
N GLY A 172 19.78 2.26 -6.83
CA GLY A 172 18.51 1.60 -7.10
C GLY A 172 18.05 0.66 -5.98
N VAL A 173 17.32 -0.38 -6.37
CA VAL A 173 16.77 -1.42 -5.48
C VAL A 173 17.71 -2.61 -5.42
N ARG A 174 18.08 -3.05 -4.20
CA ARG A 174 18.86 -4.28 -3.99
C ARG A 174 18.15 -5.26 -3.06
N GLN A 175 18.22 -6.55 -3.35
CA GLN A 175 17.81 -7.59 -2.40
C GLN A 175 18.86 -7.78 -1.29
N ILE A 176 18.38 -8.08 -0.08
CA ILE A 176 19.18 -8.36 1.11
C ILE A 176 18.89 -9.80 1.55
N GLY A 177 19.92 -10.65 1.53
CA GLY A 177 19.80 -12.05 1.92
C GLY A 177 18.89 -12.88 1.00
N GLY A 178 18.47 -14.04 1.48
CA GLY A 178 17.56 -14.94 0.78
C GLY A 178 16.08 -14.58 0.96
N GLN A 179 15.22 -15.23 0.20
CA GLN A 179 13.78 -15.22 0.44
C GLN A 179 13.42 -16.14 1.61
N CYS A 180 12.39 -15.76 2.36
CA CYS A 180 11.81 -16.61 3.40
C CYS A 180 10.28 -16.67 3.22
N ARG A 181 9.58 -17.47 4.02
CA ARG A 181 8.12 -17.55 3.98
C ARG A 181 7.53 -17.24 5.35
N ILE A 182 6.39 -16.53 5.38
CA ILE A 182 5.64 -16.33 6.60
C ILE A 182 4.99 -17.65 7.02
N VAL A 183 5.18 -18.02 8.28
CA VAL A 183 4.53 -19.15 8.94
C VAL A 183 3.87 -18.69 10.22
N LEU A 184 2.91 -19.48 10.72
CA LEU A 184 2.35 -19.27 12.05
C LEU A 184 3.42 -19.46 13.14
N PRO A 185 3.20 -19.00 14.37
CA PRO A 185 4.17 -19.14 15.47
C PRO A 185 4.56 -20.59 15.81
N ASP A 186 3.74 -21.57 15.43
CA ASP A 186 4.03 -23.01 15.56
C ASP A 186 4.86 -23.57 14.39
N GLY A 187 5.24 -22.72 13.43
CA GLY A 187 6.02 -23.08 12.25
C GLY A 187 5.19 -23.61 11.07
N ILE A 188 3.86 -23.63 11.18
CA ILE A 188 2.98 -24.21 10.16
C ILE A 188 2.62 -23.15 9.12
N GLU A 189 2.75 -23.51 7.83
CA GLU A 189 2.26 -22.71 6.71
C GLU A 189 0.73 -22.71 6.64
N THR A 190 0.14 -21.60 6.18
CA THR A 190 -1.31 -21.52 6.00
C THR A 190 -1.64 -20.57 4.86
N GLN A 191 -2.57 -20.97 3.99
CA GLN A 191 -3.04 -20.12 2.88
C GLN A 191 -4.26 -19.28 3.27
N GLU A 192 -4.62 -19.24 4.56
CA GLU A 192 -5.79 -18.52 5.07
C GLU A 192 -5.44 -17.16 5.69
N LEU A 193 -4.17 -16.75 5.64
CA LEU A 193 -3.75 -15.46 6.18
C LEU A 193 -4.23 -14.33 5.27
N ARG A 194 -4.84 -13.33 5.89
CA ARG A 194 -5.12 -12.05 5.25
C ARG A 194 -4.18 -11.00 5.83
N TYR A 195 -3.62 -10.19 4.96
CA TYR A 195 -2.63 -9.20 5.35
C TYR A 195 -3.15 -7.77 5.20
N THR A 196 -2.58 -6.91 6.03
CA THR A 196 -2.50 -5.47 5.79
C THR A 196 -1.19 -4.99 6.38
N CYS A 197 -0.62 -3.93 5.82
CA CYS A 197 0.62 -3.35 6.32
C CYS A 197 0.46 -1.86 6.62
N ARG A 198 1.27 -1.38 7.57
CA ARG A 198 1.37 0.02 7.91
C ARG A 198 2.78 0.35 8.34
N GLY A 199 3.47 1.17 7.56
CA GLY A 199 4.89 1.42 7.75
C GLY A 199 5.67 0.09 7.80
N GLY A 200 6.44 -0.10 8.85
CA GLY A 200 7.26 -1.30 9.05
C GLY A 200 6.51 -2.46 9.71
N ASP A 201 5.19 -2.40 9.88
CA ASP A 201 4.41 -3.46 10.51
C ASP A 201 3.54 -4.19 9.51
N LEU A 202 3.60 -5.52 9.56
CA LEU A 202 2.67 -6.42 8.89
C LEU A 202 1.69 -6.97 9.92
N HIS A 203 0.40 -6.88 9.61
CA HIS A 203 -0.67 -7.47 10.38
C HIS A 203 -1.26 -8.62 9.59
N ALA A 204 -1.39 -9.78 10.23
CA ALA A 204 -1.96 -10.97 9.61
C ALA A 204 -3.16 -11.45 10.43
N PHE A 205 -4.23 -11.85 9.74
CA PHE A 205 -5.47 -12.30 10.35
C PHE A 205 -5.82 -13.71 9.88
N ASN A 206 -6.17 -14.58 10.83
CA ASN A 206 -6.63 -15.94 10.54
C ASN A 206 -7.67 -16.35 11.61
N ARG A 207 -8.90 -16.66 11.18
CA ARG A 207 -9.99 -17.20 12.03
C ARG A 207 -10.15 -16.49 13.39
N GLY A 208 -10.20 -15.15 13.36
CA GLY A 208 -10.38 -14.32 14.57
C GLY A 208 -9.11 -14.12 15.41
N ARG A 209 -7.97 -14.66 14.99
CA ARG A 209 -6.66 -14.34 15.56
C ARG A 209 -5.99 -13.24 14.76
N TRP A 210 -5.25 -12.42 15.47
CA TRP A 210 -4.45 -11.34 14.93
C TRP A 210 -2.98 -11.57 15.32
N TYR A 211 -2.11 -11.51 14.32
CA TYR A 211 -0.67 -11.59 14.46
C TYR A 211 -0.03 -10.32 13.92
N ARG A 212 1.16 -10.00 14.44
CA ARG A 212 1.96 -8.87 13.98
C ARG A 212 3.42 -9.28 13.90
N ILE A 213 4.07 -8.89 12.81
CA ILE A 213 5.52 -8.95 12.67
C ILE A 213 6.05 -7.60 12.18
N ASN A 214 7.17 -7.17 12.74
CA ASN A 214 7.82 -5.93 12.34
C ASN A 214 8.94 -6.22 11.34
N LEU A 215 9.19 -5.28 10.43
CA LEU A 215 10.22 -5.35 9.40
C LEU A 215 11.58 -5.81 9.94
N HIS A 216 11.96 -5.37 11.15
CA HIS A 216 13.23 -5.73 11.79
C HIS A 216 13.44 -7.23 11.99
N ALA A 217 12.36 -8.00 12.15
CA ALA A 217 12.45 -9.46 12.26
C ALA A 217 13.02 -10.08 10.97
N PHE A 218 12.68 -9.54 9.80
CA PHE A 218 13.20 -10.01 8.52
C PHE A 218 14.67 -9.61 8.33
N SER A 219 15.05 -8.41 8.79
CA SER A 219 16.46 -7.96 8.76
C SER A 219 17.38 -8.84 9.60
N ALA A 220 16.91 -9.31 10.76
CA ALA A 220 17.68 -10.22 11.61
C ALA A 220 17.91 -11.59 10.93
N ILE A 221 16.90 -12.12 10.23
CA ILE A 221 16.99 -13.38 9.48
C ILE A 221 18.00 -13.23 8.33
N ALA A 222 17.91 -12.14 7.56
CA ALA A 222 18.82 -11.90 6.44
C ALA A 222 20.29 -11.71 6.87
N GLY A 223 20.54 -11.17 8.07
CA GLY A 223 21.90 -11.06 8.63
C GLY A 223 22.46 -12.39 9.15
N SER A 224 21.63 -13.41 9.37
CA SER A 224 22.06 -14.72 9.88
C SER A 224 22.51 -15.70 8.78
N THR A 225 22.21 -15.39 7.52
CA THR A 225 22.59 -16.21 6.35
C THR A 225 23.99 -15.91 5.80
N ASP A 226 24.70 -14.93 6.37
CA ASP A 226 26.08 -14.54 5.98
C ASP A 226 27.18 -15.16 6.90
N THR A 227 26.84 -16.22 7.67
CA THR A 227 27.79 -17.01 8.50
C THR A 227 27.72 -18.49 8.19
#